data_AF-A0A950TNM6-F1
#
_entry.id   AF-A0A950TNM6-F1
#
_cell.length_a   1.000
_cell.length_b   1.000
_cell.length_c   1.000
_cell.angle_alpha   90.00
_cell.angle_beta   90.00
_cell.angle_gamma   90.00
#
_symmetry.space_group_name_H-M   'P 1'
#
loop_
_entity.id
_entity.type
_entity.pdbx_description
1 polymer ?
#
loop_
_entity_poly.entity_id
_entity_poly.type
_entity_poly.pdbx_seq_one_letter_code
_entity_poly.pdbx_strand_id
1 'polypeptide(L)'
;MPANFSQKDLEVAIRGFADATDPEARTLAAYDRWARRNQKPESRCFTRKFGTWRSTLEHYGLAPSGNTRHTDAWTDDDLIDHFGKIWDDTAKDKTPVRVTETTIRHFNHREGFRGPDPETYRRRFGSLPCFAENFRRYKVGSITFDDLRRVGGESLIDDSEIQCAVVTETNGPNQRGDKRKPTRKDIFNAAQGQCQHPGCTRRITISDFHVDHIIPRSCGGPDQDWNKRAICGPCNRERKDSVKEVLMRFQNLDEHHVRDLARAMRGDKNFGELFARMWVMVGGFPELNVRPR
;
A
#
# COMPACT_ATOMS: atom_id res chain seq x y z
N MET A 1 -17.89 45.47 -13.14
CA MET A 1 -17.02 44.78 -14.12
C MET A 1 -15.62 44.76 -13.54
N PRO A 2 -14.98 43.61 -13.26
CA PRO A 2 -13.57 43.63 -12.85
C PRO A 2 -12.75 44.24 -13.99
N ALA A 3 -11.85 45.16 -13.67
CA ALA A 3 -10.98 45.81 -14.64
C ALA A 3 -10.20 44.75 -15.44
N ASN A 4 -10.27 44.81 -16.77
CA ASN A 4 -9.44 43.99 -17.64
C ASN A 4 -8.02 44.57 -17.62
N PHE A 5 -7.17 44.07 -16.73
CA PHE A 5 -5.76 44.44 -16.68
C PHE A 5 -5.03 43.89 -17.90
N SER A 6 -4.21 44.73 -18.54
CA SER A 6 -3.37 44.32 -19.66
C SER A 6 -2.22 43.43 -19.20
N GLN A 7 -1.54 42.76 -20.14
CA GLN A 7 -0.33 41.99 -19.81
C GLN A 7 0.76 42.86 -19.15
N LYS A 8 0.87 44.11 -19.59
CA LYS A 8 1.81 45.08 -19.05
C LYS A 8 1.48 45.45 -17.60
N ASP A 9 0.20 45.56 -17.26
CA ASP A 9 -0.24 45.85 -15.89
C ASP A 9 0.08 44.70 -14.93
N LEU A 10 -0.06 43.46 -15.40
CA LEU A 10 0.31 42.26 -14.64
C LEU A 10 1.82 42.18 -14.41
N GLU A 11 2.63 42.51 -15.43
CA GLU A 11 4.09 42.54 -15.29
C GLU A 11 4.55 43.60 -14.30
N VAL A 12 4.01 44.82 -14.38
CA VAL A 12 4.34 45.90 -13.44
C VAL A 12 3.96 45.50 -12.01
N ALA A 13 2.81 44.85 -11.83
CA ALA A 13 2.35 44.42 -10.51
C ALA A 13 3.22 43.31 -9.91
N ILE A 14 3.57 42.28 -10.69
CA ILE A 14 4.36 41.15 -10.18
C ILE A 14 5.81 41.55 -9.88
N ARG A 15 6.42 42.42 -10.70
CA ARG A 15 7.77 42.95 -10.45
C ARG A 15 7.78 43.87 -9.23
N GLY A 16 6.81 44.79 -9.13
CA GLY A 16 6.68 45.64 -7.95
C GLY A 16 6.48 44.86 -6.65
N PHE A 17 5.79 43.72 -6.70
CA PHE A 17 5.70 42.80 -5.56
C PHE A 17 7.04 42.12 -5.25
N ALA A 18 7.76 41.68 -6.29
CA ALA A 18 9.05 41.02 -6.14
C ALA A 18 10.13 41.94 -5.56
N ASP A 19 10.10 43.23 -5.89
CA ASP A 19 11.01 44.25 -5.36
C ASP A 19 10.69 44.60 -3.90
N ALA A 20 9.41 44.50 -3.51
CA ALA A 20 8.94 44.82 -2.17
C ALA A 20 8.98 43.64 -1.19
N THR A 21 9.38 42.44 -1.64
CA THR A 21 9.24 41.20 -0.86
C THR A 21 10.41 40.25 -1.08
N ASP A 22 10.97 39.75 0.02
CA ASP A 22 12.00 38.70 -0.02
C ASP A 22 11.50 37.45 -0.77
N PRO A 23 12.38 36.73 -1.49
CA PRO A 23 12.00 35.54 -2.26
C PRO A 23 11.19 34.51 -1.47
N GLU A 24 11.57 34.24 -0.21
CA GLU A 24 10.89 33.27 0.66
C GLU A 24 9.47 33.69 1.04
N ALA A 25 9.17 34.98 1.00
CA ALA A 25 7.87 35.54 1.35
C ALA A 25 6.92 35.73 0.14
N ARG A 26 7.34 35.34 -1.08
CA ARG A 26 6.56 35.47 -2.34
C ARG A 26 5.39 34.47 -2.49
N THR A 27 4.62 34.32 -1.42
CA THR A 27 3.41 33.49 -1.39
C THR A 27 2.21 34.19 -2.04
N LEU A 28 1.23 33.42 -2.50
CA LEU A 28 -0.03 33.94 -3.05
C LEU A 28 -0.73 34.89 -2.06
N ALA A 29 -0.78 34.50 -0.80
CA ALA A 29 -1.42 35.29 0.26
C ALA A 29 -0.65 36.59 0.57
N ALA A 30 0.68 36.58 0.47
CA ALA A 30 1.48 37.79 0.60
C ALA A 30 1.23 38.75 -0.56
N TYR A 31 1.15 38.22 -1.79
CA TYR A 31 0.78 39.01 -2.96
C TYR A 31 -0.59 39.66 -2.81
N ASP A 32 -1.64 38.91 -2.43
CA ASP A 32 -2.99 39.49 -2.30
C ASP A 32 -3.05 40.59 -1.24
N ARG A 33 -2.31 40.46 -0.13
CA ARG A 33 -2.18 41.52 0.87
C ARG A 33 -1.46 42.75 0.31
N TRP A 34 -0.36 42.55 -0.42
CA TRP A 34 0.40 43.62 -1.04
C TRP A 34 -0.42 44.32 -2.14
N ALA A 35 -1.12 43.57 -2.98
CA ALA A 35 -1.90 44.08 -4.10
C ALA A 35 -3.05 44.97 -3.61
N ARG A 36 -3.75 44.58 -2.54
CA ARG A 36 -4.81 45.42 -1.93
C ARG A 36 -4.28 46.77 -1.42
N ARG A 37 -3.11 46.77 -0.79
CA ARG A 37 -2.48 48.01 -0.27
C ARG A 37 -2.00 48.93 -1.39
N ASN A 38 -1.57 48.36 -2.51
CA ASN A 38 -0.99 49.09 -3.64
C ASN A 38 -1.96 49.30 -4.81
N GLN A 39 -3.25 48.98 -4.64
CA GLN A 39 -4.30 49.06 -5.67
C GLN A 39 -3.89 48.35 -6.98
N LYS A 40 -3.31 47.16 -6.85
CA LYS A 40 -2.84 46.32 -7.96
C LYS A 40 -3.82 45.17 -8.27
N PRO A 41 -3.68 44.50 -9.44
CA PRO A 41 -4.50 43.36 -9.80
C PRO A 41 -4.46 42.25 -8.75
N GLU A 42 -5.60 41.63 -8.46
CA GLU A 42 -5.68 40.48 -7.56
C GLU A 42 -4.96 39.26 -8.14
N SER A 43 -4.54 38.33 -7.28
CA SER A 43 -3.85 37.10 -7.71
C SER A 43 -4.66 36.27 -8.72
N ARG A 44 -6.00 36.38 -8.68
CA ARG A 44 -6.93 35.71 -9.60
C ARG A 44 -6.72 36.10 -11.07
N CYS A 45 -6.20 37.30 -11.34
CA CYS A 45 -5.84 37.72 -12.70
C CYS A 45 -4.68 36.90 -13.27
N PHE A 46 -3.73 36.49 -12.42
CA PHE A 46 -2.59 35.68 -12.80
C PHE A 46 -2.98 34.21 -12.95
N THR A 47 -3.74 33.65 -12.02
CA THR A 47 -4.16 32.24 -12.10
C THR A 47 -5.07 31.95 -13.29
N ARG A 48 -5.89 32.91 -13.73
CA ARG A 48 -6.65 32.78 -15.00
C ARG A 48 -5.77 32.71 -16.24
N LYS A 49 -4.62 33.38 -16.24
CA LYS A 49 -3.74 33.51 -17.41
C LYS A 49 -2.62 32.45 -17.44
N PHE A 50 -2.09 32.09 -16.28
CA PHE A 50 -0.92 31.23 -16.13
C PHE A 50 -1.22 29.95 -15.31
N GLY A 51 -2.46 29.74 -14.91
CA GLY A 51 -2.90 28.57 -14.13
C GLY A 51 -2.56 28.70 -12.65
N THR A 52 -1.29 28.50 -12.29
CA THR A 52 -0.83 28.47 -10.89
C THR A 52 0.02 29.68 -10.51
N TRP A 53 0.10 29.97 -9.21
CA TRP A 53 0.98 31.03 -8.69
C TRP A 53 2.45 30.75 -8.97
N ARG A 54 2.87 29.48 -8.88
CA ARG A 54 4.23 29.06 -9.22
C ARG A 54 4.54 29.32 -10.70
N SER A 55 3.66 28.86 -11.59
CA SER A 55 3.78 29.10 -13.03
C SER A 55 3.81 30.60 -13.37
N THR A 56 3.10 31.41 -12.58
CA THR A 56 3.18 32.88 -12.69
C THR A 56 4.59 33.37 -12.35
N LEU A 57 5.14 32.99 -11.20
CA LEU A 57 6.48 33.42 -10.78
C LEU A 57 7.56 32.93 -11.77
N GLU A 58 7.50 31.68 -12.21
CA GLU A 58 8.39 31.09 -13.21
C GLU A 58 8.30 31.83 -14.56
N HIS A 59 7.10 32.16 -15.02
CA HIS A 59 6.90 32.91 -16.27
C HIS A 59 7.60 34.29 -16.25
N TYR A 60 7.66 34.93 -15.08
CA TYR A 60 8.35 36.21 -14.90
C TYR A 60 9.79 36.09 -14.39
N GLY A 61 10.36 34.88 -14.35
CA GLY A 61 11.74 34.64 -13.90
C GLY A 61 11.97 34.89 -12.40
N LEU A 62 10.92 34.80 -11.59
CA LEU A 62 10.97 35.01 -10.14
C LEU A 62 11.08 33.69 -9.39
N ALA A 63 11.95 33.64 -8.38
CA ALA A 63 12.05 32.50 -7.48
C ALA A 63 10.73 32.33 -6.68
N PRO A 64 10.12 31.13 -6.67
CA PRO A 64 8.96 30.84 -5.85
C PRO A 64 9.31 30.86 -4.36
N SER A 65 8.36 31.27 -3.52
CA SER A 65 8.50 31.16 -2.06
C SER A 65 8.79 29.72 -1.67
N GLY A 66 9.75 29.51 -0.75
CA GLY A 66 10.13 28.19 -0.20
C GLY A 66 8.99 27.39 0.44
N ASN A 67 7.79 27.97 0.55
CA ASN A 67 6.53 27.22 0.65
C ASN A 67 6.15 26.57 -0.69
N THR A 68 7.07 25.83 -1.29
CA THR A 68 6.68 24.64 -2.04
C THR A 68 5.80 23.83 -1.11
N ARG A 69 4.55 23.53 -1.52
CA ARG A 69 3.87 22.35 -0.98
C ARG A 69 4.92 21.24 -0.97
N HIS A 70 5.11 20.60 0.18
CA HIS A 70 6.15 19.62 0.54
C HIS A 70 6.36 18.43 -0.43
N THR A 71 5.77 18.44 -1.63
CA THR A 71 5.94 17.43 -2.66
C THR A 71 7.31 17.51 -3.36
N ASP A 72 8.00 18.66 -3.28
CA ASP A 72 9.32 18.86 -3.93
C ASP A 72 10.50 18.85 -2.94
N ALA A 73 10.25 18.74 -1.63
CA ALA A 73 11.29 18.80 -0.60
C ALA A 73 11.98 17.46 -0.33
N TRP A 74 11.44 16.36 -0.86
CA TRP A 74 11.98 15.03 -0.65
C TRP A 74 12.47 14.48 -1.99
N THR A 75 13.78 14.35 -2.13
CA THR A 75 14.37 13.59 -3.23
C THR A 75 14.05 12.11 -3.07
N ASP A 76 14.17 11.31 -4.14
CA ASP A 76 14.00 9.86 -4.04
C ASP A 76 14.95 9.28 -2.98
N ASP A 77 16.16 9.83 -2.88
CA ASP A 77 17.19 9.42 -1.94
C ASP A 77 16.77 9.75 -0.49
N ASP A 78 16.20 10.94 -0.25
CA ASP A 78 15.67 11.31 1.07
C ASP A 78 14.50 10.40 1.48
N LEU A 79 13.64 10.02 0.53
CA LEU A 79 12.52 9.12 0.79
C LEU A 79 13.00 7.71 1.10
N ILE A 80 13.99 7.19 0.36
CA ILE A 80 14.55 5.86 0.59
C ILE A 80 15.29 5.83 1.95
N ASP A 81 16.08 6.86 2.29
CA ASP A 81 16.73 6.97 3.60
C ASP A 81 15.71 7.04 4.74
N HIS A 82 14.68 7.89 4.59
CA HIS A 82 13.60 8.00 5.56
C HIS A 82 12.86 6.66 5.73
N PHE A 83 12.54 5.97 4.64
CA PHE A 83 11.91 4.66 4.70
C PHE A 83 12.81 3.62 5.36
N GLY A 84 14.12 3.71 5.15
CA GLY A 84 15.11 2.88 5.86
C GLY A 84 15.06 3.05 7.36
N LYS A 85 14.92 4.28 7.87
CA LYS A 85 14.77 4.54 9.31
C LYS A 85 13.49 3.92 9.87
N ILE A 86 12.37 4.04 9.14
CA ILE A 86 11.11 3.39 9.51
C ILE A 86 11.28 1.87 9.53
N TRP A 87 11.92 1.32 8.49
CA TRP A 87 12.15 -0.10 8.34
C TRP A 87 12.97 -0.67 9.50
N ASP A 88 14.09 -0.02 9.82
CA ASP A 88 14.98 -0.46 10.88
C ASP A 88 14.31 -0.28 12.28
N ASP A 89 13.43 0.71 12.44
CA ASP A 89 12.62 0.87 13.66
C ASP A 89 11.57 -0.24 13.83
N THR A 90 10.87 -0.60 12.75
CA THR A 90 9.83 -1.64 12.79
C THR A 90 10.38 -3.07 12.76
N ALA A 91 11.60 -3.26 12.24
CA ALA A 91 12.27 -4.55 12.18
C ALA A 91 12.77 -5.05 13.54
N LYS A 92 12.83 -4.19 14.56
CA LYS A 92 13.35 -4.55 15.90
C LYS A 92 12.55 -5.65 16.59
N ASP A 93 11.24 -5.75 16.35
CA ASP A 93 10.38 -6.64 17.13
C ASP A 93 9.49 -7.59 16.30
N LYS A 94 9.42 -7.47 14.97
CA LYS A 94 8.45 -8.23 14.15
C LYS A 94 8.99 -8.62 12.77
N THR A 95 8.83 -9.89 12.42
CA THR A 95 8.83 -10.36 11.02
C THR A 95 7.53 -11.10 10.71
N PRO A 96 6.88 -10.81 9.56
CA PRO A 96 7.28 -9.84 8.51
C PRO A 96 7.03 -8.37 8.90
N VAL A 97 7.94 -7.49 8.46
CA VAL A 97 7.87 -6.03 8.69
C VAL A 97 6.79 -5.45 7.77
N ARG A 98 5.66 -5.07 8.35
CA ARG A 98 4.57 -4.41 7.61
C ARG A 98 4.64 -2.91 7.83
N VAL A 99 5.28 -2.20 6.90
CA VAL A 99 5.24 -0.74 6.86
C VAL A 99 3.92 -0.30 6.22
N THR A 100 3.06 0.34 7.01
CA THR A 100 1.78 0.89 6.57
C THR A 100 1.82 2.42 6.57
N GLU A 101 0.82 3.07 5.98
CA GLU A 101 0.66 4.52 6.08
C GLU A 101 0.62 5.01 7.54
N THR A 102 -0.05 4.25 8.41
CA THR A 102 -0.10 4.52 9.85
C THR A 102 1.27 4.38 10.49
N THR A 103 2.07 3.40 10.07
CA THR A 103 3.46 3.23 10.52
C THR A 103 4.29 4.46 10.20
N ILE A 104 4.23 4.94 8.94
CA ILE A 104 4.95 6.13 8.49
C ILE A 104 4.51 7.35 9.32
N ARG A 105 3.20 7.55 9.51
CA ARG A 105 2.68 8.69 10.28
C ARG A 105 3.07 8.64 11.75
N HIS A 106 3.01 7.47 12.39
CA HIS A 106 3.42 7.30 13.78
C HIS A 106 4.92 7.54 13.96
N PHE A 107 5.75 7.05 13.03
CA PHE A 107 7.17 7.33 13.02
C PHE A 107 7.44 8.83 12.93
N ASN A 108 6.86 9.51 11.93
CA ASN A 108 7.02 10.96 11.74
C ASN A 108 6.61 11.76 13.00
N HIS A 109 5.50 11.39 13.61
CA HIS A 109 5.02 12.05 14.83
C HIS A 109 5.97 11.83 16.01
N ARG A 110 6.50 10.61 16.17
CA ARG A 110 7.42 10.27 17.28
C ARG A 110 8.77 10.98 17.16
N GLU A 111 9.30 11.09 15.94
CA GLU A 111 10.58 11.77 15.69
C GLU A 111 10.46 13.31 15.69
N GLY A 112 9.25 13.85 15.84
CA GLY A 112 9.03 15.28 16.07
C GLY A 112 9.29 16.20 14.87
N PHE A 113 9.45 15.66 13.65
CA PHE A 113 9.61 16.45 12.43
C PHE A 113 8.47 16.21 11.43
N ARG A 114 8.23 17.19 10.53
CA ARG A 114 7.30 17.01 9.39
C ARG A 114 7.94 16.09 8.35
N GLY A 115 7.88 14.78 8.59
CA GLY A 115 8.31 13.77 7.64
C GLY A 115 7.43 13.69 6.38
N PRO A 116 7.86 12.94 5.36
CA PRO A 116 7.13 12.79 4.11
C PRO A 116 5.76 12.15 4.35
N ASP A 117 4.75 12.65 3.63
CA ASP A 117 3.41 12.05 3.64
C ASP A 117 3.46 10.68 2.93
N PRO A 118 2.68 9.67 3.39
CA PRO A 118 2.56 8.39 2.69
C PRO A 118 2.23 8.51 1.20
N GLU A 119 1.47 9.52 0.80
CA GLU A 119 1.16 9.83 -0.59
C GLU A 119 2.40 10.19 -1.42
N THR A 120 3.42 10.81 -0.80
CA THR A 120 4.68 11.15 -1.47
C THR A 120 5.40 9.88 -1.94
N TYR A 121 5.43 8.84 -1.12
CA TYR A 121 5.94 7.53 -1.53
C TYR A 121 5.08 6.95 -2.65
N ARG A 122 3.75 7.06 -2.53
CA ARG A 122 2.85 6.47 -3.53
C ARG A 122 3.04 7.05 -4.93
N ARG A 123 3.26 8.36 -4.99
CA ARG A 123 3.50 9.09 -6.25
C ARG A 123 4.84 8.81 -6.89
N ARG A 124 5.87 8.48 -6.09
CA ARG A 124 7.24 8.26 -6.55
C ARG A 124 7.56 6.80 -6.81
N PHE A 125 6.97 5.91 -6.01
CA PHE A 125 7.35 4.50 -5.94
C PHE A 125 6.19 3.51 -6.17
N GLY A 126 5.00 4.01 -6.52
CA GLY A 126 3.81 3.18 -6.67
C GLY A 126 3.26 2.70 -5.33
N SER A 127 2.64 1.51 -5.28
CA SER A 127 2.00 1.08 -4.03
C SER A 127 3.01 0.92 -2.88
N LEU A 128 2.68 1.42 -1.69
CA LEU A 128 3.55 1.30 -0.51
C LEU A 128 3.94 -0.16 -0.19
N PRO A 129 3.06 -1.15 -0.32
CA PRO A 129 3.46 -2.55 -0.17
C PRO A 129 4.47 -3.02 -1.23
N CYS A 130 4.29 -2.65 -2.50
CA CYS A 130 5.26 -2.99 -3.55
C CYS A 130 6.61 -2.33 -3.27
N PHE A 131 6.60 -1.05 -2.87
CA PHE A 131 7.80 -0.34 -2.47
C PHE A 131 8.49 -1.00 -1.27
N ALA A 132 7.73 -1.40 -0.24
CA ALA A 132 8.27 -2.10 0.93
C ALA A 132 8.92 -3.45 0.55
N GLU A 133 8.34 -4.19 -0.39
CA GLU A 133 8.91 -5.45 -0.87
C GLU A 133 10.18 -5.23 -1.71
N ASN A 134 10.19 -4.23 -2.60
CA ASN A 134 11.41 -3.87 -3.33
C ASN A 134 12.50 -3.36 -2.38
N PHE A 135 12.12 -2.57 -1.37
CA PHE A 135 13.04 -2.10 -0.33
C PHE A 135 13.63 -3.27 0.47
N ARG A 136 12.83 -4.30 0.78
CA ARG A 136 13.31 -5.56 1.37
C ARG A 136 14.34 -6.24 0.48
N ARG A 137 14.05 -6.38 -0.82
CA ARG A 137 14.95 -6.96 -1.83
C ARG A 137 16.27 -6.17 -1.91
N TYR A 138 16.20 -4.85 -1.83
CA TYR A 138 17.37 -3.97 -1.78
C TYR A 138 18.20 -4.23 -0.51
N LYS A 139 17.59 -4.29 0.68
CA LYS A 139 18.28 -4.58 1.95
C LYS A 139 18.96 -5.95 1.98
N VAL A 140 18.43 -6.95 1.27
CA VAL A 140 19.07 -8.28 1.13
C VAL A 140 20.01 -8.39 -0.09
N GLY A 141 20.25 -7.29 -0.82
CA GLY A 141 21.14 -7.24 -1.97
C GLY A 141 20.62 -7.94 -3.24
N SER A 142 19.32 -8.26 -3.29
CA SER A 142 18.69 -8.90 -4.46
C SER A 142 18.34 -7.94 -5.60
N ILE A 143 18.33 -6.63 -5.34
CA ILE A 143 18.23 -5.57 -6.35
C ILE A 143 19.19 -4.44 -5.98
N THR A 144 19.63 -3.66 -6.96
CA THR A 144 20.49 -2.50 -6.71
C THR A 144 19.69 -1.28 -6.25
N PHE A 145 20.39 -0.25 -5.75
CA PHE A 145 19.77 1.03 -5.41
C PHE A 145 19.13 1.70 -6.62
N ASP A 146 19.78 1.63 -7.79
CA ASP A 146 19.24 2.16 -9.05
C ASP A 146 17.98 1.41 -9.48
N ASP A 147 17.91 0.10 -9.24
CA ASP A 147 16.71 -0.69 -9.51
C ASP A 147 15.56 -0.27 -8.58
N LEU A 148 15.83 -0.08 -7.28
CA LEU A 148 14.84 0.43 -6.33
C LEU A 148 14.29 1.81 -6.77
N ARG A 149 15.15 2.66 -7.33
CA ARG A 149 14.78 3.98 -7.86
C ARG A 149 13.95 3.90 -9.14
N ARG A 150 14.25 2.97 -10.04
CA ARG A 150 13.54 2.81 -11.33
C ARG A 150 12.17 2.14 -11.21
N VAL A 151 12.00 1.21 -10.28
CA VAL A 151 10.74 0.45 -10.11
C VAL A 151 9.57 1.33 -9.63
N GLY A 152 9.83 2.61 -9.35
CA GLY A 152 8.82 3.53 -8.86
C GLY A 152 7.75 4.02 -9.85
N GLY A 153 7.91 3.74 -11.15
CA GLY A 153 6.92 4.09 -12.19
C GLY A 153 6.58 2.95 -13.15
N GLU A 154 7.51 2.02 -13.37
CA GLU A 154 7.28 0.83 -14.19
C GLU A 154 7.67 -0.40 -13.37
N SER A 155 6.68 -1.25 -13.12
CA SER A 155 6.89 -2.53 -12.45
C SER A 155 7.83 -3.40 -13.31
N LEU A 156 8.97 -3.84 -12.76
CA LEU A 156 9.78 -4.93 -13.34
C LEU A 156 9.09 -6.31 -13.22
N ILE A 157 7.80 -6.31 -12.90
CA ILE A 157 6.97 -7.47 -12.68
C ILE A 157 5.75 -7.29 -13.59
N ASP A 158 5.48 -8.27 -14.45
CA ASP A 158 4.22 -8.38 -15.19
C ASP A 158 3.07 -8.29 -14.17
N ASP A 159 2.06 -7.46 -14.45
CA ASP A 159 0.91 -7.22 -13.56
C ASP A 159 0.13 -8.52 -13.24
N SER A 160 0.42 -9.62 -13.95
CA SER A 160 -0.06 -10.97 -13.67
C SER A 160 0.65 -11.70 -12.51
N GLU A 161 1.84 -11.27 -12.09
CA GLU A 161 2.62 -11.86 -10.98
C GLU A 161 2.50 -11.07 -9.65
N ILE A 162 2.05 -9.81 -9.68
CA ILE A 162 1.71 -9.02 -8.48
C ILE A 162 0.21 -9.15 -8.15
N GLN A 163 -0.26 -10.37 -7.89
CA GLN A 163 -1.57 -10.59 -7.26
C GLN A 163 -1.46 -11.27 -5.88
N CYS A 164 -0.30 -11.14 -5.24
CA CYS A 164 0.01 -11.71 -3.93
C CYS A 164 0.81 -10.72 -3.07
N ALA A 165 0.17 -9.65 -2.56
CA ALA A 165 0.61 -8.94 -1.33
C ALA A 165 -0.26 -7.70 -0.98
N VAL A 166 -1.20 -7.28 -1.82
CA VAL A 166 -1.94 -6.03 -1.62
C VAL A 166 -3.44 -6.28 -1.61
N VAL A 167 -4.02 -6.47 -0.42
CA VAL A 167 -5.42 -6.12 -0.20
C VAL A 167 -5.42 -4.65 0.21
N THR A 168 -5.40 -3.75 -0.76
CA THR A 168 -5.76 -2.35 -0.54
C THR A 168 -7.27 -2.30 -0.34
N GLU A 169 -7.71 -2.02 0.87
CA GLU A 169 -8.99 -1.36 1.09
C GLU A 169 -8.90 0.05 0.50
N THR A 170 -9.11 0.16 -0.79
CA THR A 170 -9.51 1.43 -1.41
C THR A 170 -10.74 1.16 -2.24
N ASN A 171 -11.81 1.90 -1.94
CA ASN A 171 -12.92 2.11 -2.85
C ASN A 171 -12.34 2.55 -4.21
N GLY A 172 -12.24 1.61 -5.15
CA GLY A 172 -11.75 1.79 -6.51
C GLY A 172 -12.86 1.55 -7.53
N PRO A 173 -12.76 2.14 -8.73
CA PRO A 173 -13.85 2.25 -9.69
C PRO A 173 -14.20 0.90 -10.33
N ASN A 174 -15.50 0.80 -10.62
CA ASN A 174 -16.19 -0.32 -11.24
C ASN A 174 -15.57 -0.71 -12.60
N GLN A 175 -14.92 -1.89 -12.69
CA GLN A 175 -14.66 -2.55 -13.98
C GLN A 175 -15.10 -4.02 -13.91
N ARG A 176 -15.93 -4.36 -14.90
CA ARG A 176 -16.86 -5.48 -14.96
C ARG A 176 -16.17 -6.84 -15.07
N GLY A 177 -16.58 -7.74 -14.18
CA GLY A 177 -16.36 -9.17 -14.22
C GLY A 177 -16.93 -9.77 -12.93
N ASP A 178 -18.26 -9.81 -12.82
CA ASP A 178 -19.01 -10.28 -11.64
C ASP A 178 -18.62 -11.71 -11.25
N LYS A 179 -17.59 -11.87 -10.41
CA LYS A 179 -17.48 -13.00 -9.48
C LYS A 179 -18.09 -12.53 -8.17
N ARG A 180 -19.39 -12.76 -8.02
CA ARG A 180 -20.16 -12.46 -6.81
C ARG A 180 -19.43 -13.08 -5.60
N LYS A 181 -19.10 -12.26 -4.59
CA LYS A 181 -18.58 -12.75 -3.31
C LYS A 181 -19.59 -13.76 -2.71
N PRO A 182 -19.14 -14.90 -2.18
CA PRO A 182 -20.02 -15.94 -1.67
C PRO A 182 -20.78 -15.37 -0.49
N THR A 183 -22.09 -15.44 -0.58
CA THR A 183 -22.92 -15.04 0.53
C THR A 183 -22.80 -16.08 1.64
N ARG A 184 -23.14 -15.68 2.86
CA ARG A 184 -23.28 -16.60 3.99
C ARG A 184 -24.18 -17.80 3.64
N LYS A 185 -25.21 -17.61 2.80
CA LYS A 185 -26.07 -18.68 2.31
C LYS A 185 -25.33 -19.67 1.40
N ASP A 186 -24.42 -19.19 0.54
CA ASP A 186 -23.66 -20.05 -0.38
C ASP A 186 -22.71 -20.97 0.39
N ILE A 187 -22.04 -20.43 1.42
CA ILE A 187 -21.15 -21.20 2.32
C ILE A 187 -21.96 -22.26 3.10
N PHE A 188 -23.15 -21.90 3.58
CA PHE A 188 -24.03 -22.84 4.26
C PHE A 188 -24.51 -23.98 3.33
N ASN A 189 -24.92 -23.63 2.11
CA ASN A 189 -25.38 -24.60 1.11
C ASN A 189 -24.26 -25.58 0.72
N ALA A 190 -23.04 -25.08 0.52
CA ALA A 190 -21.87 -25.91 0.25
C ALA A 190 -21.55 -26.89 1.39
N ALA A 191 -21.85 -26.50 2.63
CA ALA A 191 -21.68 -27.34 3.81
C ALA A 191 -22.82 -28.35 4.03
N GLN A 192 -23.90 -28.27 3.25
CA GLN A 192 -25.07 -29.17 3.34
C GLN A 192 -25.64 -29.31 4.76
N GLY A 193 -25.59 -28.23 5.55
CA GLY A 193 -26.05 -28.22 6.93
C GLY A 193 -25.18 -29.03 7.90
N GLN A 194 -23.93 -29.34 7.55
CA GLN A 194 -22.97 -30.04 8.40
C GLN A 194 -21.78 -29.16 8.77
N CYS A 195 -21.28 -29.29 10.00
CA CYS A 195 -20.05 -28.63 10.41
C CYS A 195 -18.86 -29.18 9.61
N GLN A 196 -18.08 -28.31 8.97
CA GLN A 196 -16.92 -28.68 8.15
C GLN A 196 -15.59 -28.69 8.94
N HIS A 197 -15.67 -28.54 10.26
CA HIS A 197 -14.51 -28.70 11.14
C HIS A 197 -14.11 -30.19 11.17
N PRO A 198 -12.82 -30.52 10.99
CA PRO A 198 -12.33 -31.90 11.07
C PRO A 198 -12.82 -32.61 12.33
N GLY A 199 -13.32 -33.84 12.18
CA GLY A 199 -13.80 -34.65 13.30
C GLY A 199 -15.15 -34.22 13.90
N CYS A 200 -15.78 -33.15 13.40
CA CYS A 200 -17.10 -32.73 13.86
C CYS A 200 -18.20 -33.29 12.95
N THR A 201 -19.20 -33.96 13.52
CA THR A 201 -20.38 -34.49 12.81
C THR A 201 -21.66 -33.71 13.11
N ARG A 202 -21.53 -32.56 13.80
CA ARG A 202 -22.69 -31.77 14.24
C ARG A 202 -23.41 -31.15 13.04
N ARG A 203 -24.73 -31.24 13.04
CA ARG A 203 -25.59 -30.48 12.12
C ARG A 203 -25.65 -29.02 12.52
N ILE A 204 -25.58 -28.14 11.53
CA ILE A 204 -25.65 -26.69 11.67
C ILE A 204 -26.86 -26.16 10.91
N THR A 205 -27.44 -25.07 11.38
CA THR A 205 -28.52 -24.37 10.68
C THR A 205 -28.00 -23.06 10.08
N ILE A 206 -28.72 -22.51 9.11
CA ILE A 206 -28.36 -21.23 8.49
C ILE A 206 -28.29 -20.09 9.51
N SER A 207 -29.06 -20.19 10.60
CA SER A 207 -29.10 -19.20 11.68
C SER A 207 -27.96 -19.35 12.70
N ASP A 208 -27.44 -20.55 12.94
CA ASP A 208 -26.53 -20.84 14.08
C ASP A 208 -25.08 -21.21 13.68
N PHE A 209 -24.76 -21.23 12.38
CA PHE A 209 -23.39 -21.53 11.95
C PHE A 209 -22.48 -20.30 11.95
N HIS A 210 -21.17 -20.51 11.99
CA HIS A 210 -20.15 -19.48 11.85
C HIS A 210 -19.37 -19.68 10.55
N VAL A 211 -19.04 -18.57 9.88
CA VAL A 211 -18.12 -18.59 8.74
C VAL A 211 -16.72 -18.47 9.31
N ASP A 212 -15.89 -19.46 9.01
CA ASP A 212 -14.53 -19.58 9.53
C ASP A 212 -13.52 -19.67 8.38
N HIS A 213 -12.36 -19.04 8.57
CA HIS A 213 -11.28 -19.08 7.60
C HIS A 213 -10.41 -20.32 7.81
N ILE A 214 -10.37 -21.28 6.89
CA ILE A 214 -9.58 -22.52 7.01
C ILE A 214 -8.12 -22.23 7.36
N ILE A 215 -7.55 -21.19 6.76
CA ILE A 215 -6.30 -20.55 7.17
C ILE A 215 -6.68 -19.23 7.85
N PRO A 216 -6.39 -19.03 9.15
CA PRO A 216 -6.73 -17.80 9.85
C PRO A 216 -6.16 -16.56 9.16
N ARG A 217 -6.91 -15.44 9.17
CA ARG A 217 -6.42 -14.16 8.62
C ARG A 217 -5.16 -13.65 9.34
N SER A 218 -5.04 -13.92 10.63
CA SER A 218 -3.84 -13.63 11.43
C SER A 218 -2.59 -14.35 10.93
N CYS A 219 -2.76 -15.46 10.21
CA CYS A 219 -1.70 -16.27 9.60
C CYS A 219 -1.56 -16.04 8.08
N GLY A 220 -2.10 -14.92 7.56
CA GLY A 220 -2.03 -14.58 6.13
C GLY A 220 -3.06 -15.29 5.25
N GLY A 221 -4.07 -15.96 5.83
CA GLY A 221 -5.12 -16.60 5.06
C GLY A 221 -5.97 -15.60 4.25
N PRO A 222 -6.21 -15.85 2.95
CA PRO A 222 -6.95 -14.92 2.09
C PRO A 222 -8.48 -14.98 2.33
N ASP A 223 -9.21 -13.90 2.05
CA ASP A 223 -10.68 -13.85 2.24
C ASP A 223 -11.47 -14.46 1.05
N GLN A 224 -10.97 -15.54 0.48
CA GLN A 224 -11.55 -16.22 -0.69
C GLN A 224 -12.48 -17.36 -0.29
N ASP A 225 -13.38 -17.74 -1.19
CA ASP A 225 -14.42 -18.77 -1.02
C ASP A 225 -13.84 -20.10 -0.56
N TRP A 226 -12.75 -20.53 -1.21
CA TRP A 226 -12.05 -21.78 -0.88
C TRP A 226 -11.49 -21.77 0.54
N ASN A 227 -11.19 -20.58 1.08
CA ASN A 227 -10.68 -20.42 2.43
C ASN A 227 -11.82 -20.24 3.46
N LYS A 228 -13.09 -20.27 3.06
CA LYS A 228 -14.24 -20.13 3.97
C LYS A 228 -14.93 -21.48 4.18
N ARG A 229 -15.32 -21.76 5.42
CA ARG A 229 -16.09 -22.95 5.78
C ARG A 229 -17.18 -22.65 6.80
N ALA A 230 -18.19 -23.51 6.86
CA ALA A 230 -19.25 -23.44 7.86
C ALA A 230 -18.91 -24.31 9.06
N ILE A 231 -18.83 -23.73 10.26
CA ILE A 231 -18.58 -24.47 11.50
C ILE A 231 -19.61 -24.14 12.58
N CYS A 232 -19.81 -25.07 13.53
CA CYS A 232 -20.71 -24.84 14.67
C CYS A 232 -20.07 -23.93 15.73
N GLY A 233 -20.91 -23.30 16.57
CA GLY A 233 -20.46 -22.43 17.66
C GLY A 233 -19.38 -23.03 18.56
N PRO A 234 -19.49 -24.29 19.02
CA PRO A 234 -18.44 -24.93 19.82
C PRO A 234 -17.09 -25.05 19.11
N CYS A 235 -17.05 -25.51 17.85
CA CYS A 235 -15.81 -25.59 17.08
C CYS A 235 -15.19 -24.21 16.84
N ASN A 236 -16.03 -23.19 16.58
CA ASN A 236 -15.55 -21.83 16.40
C ASN A 236 -14.89 -21.27 17.67
N ARG A 237 -15.44 -21.58 18.85
CA ARG A 237 -14.87 -21.14 20.13
C ARG A 237 -13.57 -21.85 20.51
N GLU A 238 -13.44 -23.12 20.15
CA GLU A 238 -12.26 -23.95 20.44
C GLU A 238 -11.03 -23.52 19.62
N ARG A 239 -11.26 -23.02 18.40
CA ARG A 239 -10.22 -22.81 17.38
C ARG A 239 -9.16 -21.74 17.66
N LYS A 240 -9.46 -20.73 18.49
CA LYS A 240 -8.58 -19.60 18.89
C LYS A 240 -7.28 -19.47 18.09
N ASP A 241 -7.27 -18.71 16.99
CA ASP A 241 -6.11 -18.30 16.15
C ASP A 241 -4.96 -19.32 15.91
N SER A 242 -5.16 -20.63 16.16
CA SER A 242 -4.03 -21.54 16.31
C SER A 242 -3.61 -22.18 14.98
N VAL A 243 -2.33 -22.04 14.66
CA VAL A 243 -1.64 -22.67 13.50
C VAL A 243 -1.70 -24.21 13.54
N LYS A 244 -2.02 -24.78 14.70
CA LYS A 244 -2.04 -26.22 14.98
C LYS A 244 -2.99 -27.01 14.08
N GLU A 245 -4.08 -26.38 13.62
CA GLU A 245 -5.05 -27.03 12.71
C GLU A 245 -4.55 -27.08 11.26
N VAL A 246 -3.83 -26.04 10.81
CA VAL A 246 -3.22 -26.01 9.46
C VAL A 246 -2.28 -27.21 9.31
N LEU A 247 -1.48 -27.48 10.35
CA LEU A 247 -0.56 -28.63 10.42
C LEU A 247 -1.22 -30.02 10.36
N MET A 248 -2.47 -30.17 10.84
CA MET A 248 -3.15 -31.47 10.85
C MET A 248 -3.84 -31.84 9.53
N ARG A 249 -4.13 -30.86 8.65
CA ARG A 249 -4.87 -31.09 7.39
C ARG A 249 -4.00 -31.33 6.15
N PHE A 250 -2.67 -31.21 6.28
CA PHE A 250 -1.71 -31.42 5.19
C PHE A 250 -1.70 -32.83 4.58
N GLN A 251 -2.37 -33.81 5.22
CA GLN A 251 -2.45 -35.18 4.70
C GLN A 251 -3.43 -35.34 3.51
N ASN A 252 -4.28 -34.34 3.21
CA ASN A 252 -5.35 -34.44 2.20
C ASN A 252 -5.39 -33.27 1.21
N LEU A 253 -4.32 -32.48 1.08
CA LEU A 253 -4.25 -31.39 0.11
C LEU A 253 -3.80 -31.94 -1.25
N ASP A 254 -4.53 -31.60 -2.31
CA ASP A 254 -4.05 -31.84 -3.68
C ASP A 254 -2.94 -30.84 -4.06
N GLU A 255 -2.30 -31.11 -5.21
CA GLU A 255 -1.16 -30.34 -5.69
C GLU A 255 -1.47 -28.85 -5.91
N HIS A 256 -2.73 -28.50 -6.22
CA HIS A 256 -3.16 -27.12 -6.43
C HIS A 256 -3.20 -26.35 -5.11
N HIS A 257 -3.77 -26.95 -4.07
CA HIS A 257 -3.80 -26.37 -2.73
C HIS A 257 -2.40 -26.22 -2.13
N VAL A 258 -1.49 -27.18 -2.37
CA VAL A 258 -0.09 -27.09 -1.93
C VAL A 258 0.64 -25.97 -2.66
N ARG A 259 0.42 -25.79 -3.97
CA ARG A 259 1.02 -24.69 -4.74
C ARG A 259 0.51 -23.33 -4.29
N ASP A 260 -0.78 -23.19 -4.01
CA ASP A 260 -1.36 -21.92 -3.55
C ASP A 260 -0.96 -21.60 -2.12
N LEU A 261 -0.83 -22.60 -1.25
CA LEU A 261 -0.26 -22.43 0.08
C LEU A 261 1.23 -22.05 0.02
N ALA A 262 2.01 -22.72 -0.83
CA ALA A 262 3.42 -22.37 -1.07
C ALA A 262 3.59 -20.99 -1.72
N ARG A 263 2.58 -20.47 -2.41
CA ARG A 263 2.53 -19.07 -2.88
C ARG A 263 2.15 -18.11 -1.74
N ALA A 264 1.16 -18.45 -0.92
CA ALA A 264 0.72 -17.63 0.20
C ALA A 264 1.75 -17.54 1.34
N MET A 265 2.58 -18.58 1.52
CA MET A 265 3.61 -18.66 2.56
C MET A 265 5.02 -18.27 2.07
N ARG A 266 5.17 -17.89 0.80
CA ARG A 266 6.42 -17.43 0.18
C ARG A 266 6.80 -16.05 0.74
N GLY A 267 7.38 -16.04 1.94
CA GLY A 267 7.72 -14.83 2.70
C GLY A 267 7.86 -15.06 4.21
N ASP A 268 7.44 -16.23 4.70
CA ASP A 268 7.63 -16.61 6.10
C ASP A 268 8.99 -17.30 6.30
N LYS A 269 9.77 -16.87 7.30
CA LYS A 269 11.08 -17.48 7.65
C LYS A 269 10.93 -18.94 8.10
N ASN A 270 9.76 -19.31 8.62
CA ASN A 270 9.46 -20.68 9.00
C ASN A 270 9.05 -21.55 7.82
N PHE A 271 8.81 -20.98 6.64
CA PHE A 271 8.39 -21.72 5.45
C PHE A 271 9.41 -22.78 5.06
N GLY A 272 10.71 -22.48 5.11
CA GLY A 272 11.75 -23.46 4.78
C GLY A 272 11.70 -24.70 5.69
N GLU A 273 11.48 -24.50 6.99
CA GLU A 273 11.42 -25.59 7.97
C GLU A 273 10.08 -26.35 7.91
N LEU A 274 8.97 -25.64 7.70
CA LEU A 274 7.63 -26.22 7.57
C LEU A 274 7.49 -26.98 6.23
N PHE A 275 8.07 -26.45 5.15
CA PHE A 275 8.14 -27.07 3.83
C PHE A 275 9.10 -28.26 3.82
N ALA A 276 10.25 -28.20 4.52
CA ALA A 276 11.13 -29.34 4.70
C ALA A 276 10.46 -30.47 5.52
N ARG A 277 9.70 -30.13 6.57
CA ARG A 277 8.90 -31.10 7.33
C ARG A 277 7.73 -31.67 6.50
N MET A 278 7.11 -30.86 5.64
CA MET A 278 6.14 -31.31 4.63
C MET A 278 6.78 -32.28 3.64
N TRP A 279 7.93 -31.92 3.05
CA TRP A 279 8.68 -32.71 2.06
C TRP A 279 9.02 -34.11 2.59
N VAL A 280 9.40 -34.22 3.86
CA VAL A 280 9.66 -35.48 4.55
C VAL A 280 8.38 -36.27 4.85
N MET A 281 7.25 -35.62 5.12
CA MET A 281 5.98 -36.29 5.47
C MET A 281 5.18 -36.84 4.28
N VAL A 282 5.23 -36.21 3.10
CA VAL A 282 4.53 -36.68 1.89
C VAL A 282 5.38 -37.57 0.97
N GLY A 283 6.56 -38.01 1.42
CA GLY A 283 7.37 -39.02 0.72
C GLY A 283 8.08 -38.54 -0.54
N GLY A 284 8.17 -37.23 -0.78
CA GLY A 284 8.76 -36.64 -1.98
C GLY A 284 7.88 -36.81 -3.22
N PHE A 285 7.60 -35.72 -3.93
CA PHE A 285 7.00 -35.82 -5.27
C PHE A 285 8.09 -36.25 -6.27
N PRO A 286 7.87 -37.32 -7.06
CA PRO A 286 8.72 -37.58 -8.20
C PRO A 286 8.43 -36.51 -9.26
N GLU A 287 9.48 -35.74 -9.60
CA GLU A 287 9.58 -34.86 -10.78
C GLU A 287 8.76 -33.55 -10.79
N LEU A 288 9.19 -32.57 -9.98
CA LEU A 288 9.13 -31.16 -10.40
C LEU A 288 10.55 -30.70 -10.72
N ASN A 289 10.93 -30.90 -11.98
CA ASN A 289 12.19 -30.48 -12.56
C ASN A 289 12.21 -28.96 -12.73
N VAL A 290 12.41 -28.21 -11.64
CA VAL A 290 12.67 -26.78 -11.69
C VAL A 290 14.15 -26.61 -11.99
N ARG A 291 14.50 -26.51 -13.28
CA ARG A 291 15.85 -26.10 -13.66
C ARG A 291 16.09 -24.67 -13.17
N PRO A 292 17.23 -24.38 -12.52
CA PRO A 292 17.57 -23.04 -12.13
C PRO A 292 17.86 -22.19 -13.39
N ARG A 293 17.26 -21.00 -13.45
CA ARG A 293 17.78 -19.86 -14.21
C ARG A 293 18.12 -18.76 -13.21
#